data_AF-A0A101IUB6-F1
#
_entry.id   AF-A0A101IUB6-F1
#
_cell.length_a   1.000
_cell.length_b   1.000
_cell.length_c   1.000
_cell.angle_alpha   90.00
_cell.angle_beta   90.00
_cell.angle_gamma   90.00
#
_symmetry.space_group_name_H-M   'P 1'
#
loop_
_entity.id
_entity.type
_entity.pdbx_description
1 polymer ?
#
loop_
_entity_poly.entity_id
_entity_poly.type
_entity_poly.pdbx_seq_one_letter_code
_entity_poly.pdbx_strand_id
1 'polypeptide(L)' 'MAYRWKDKIEVDEAVVVVMNSLEKGPDLSPWLVRTITAAIDDSDPALGRYFFEEIQKHAPAAVGFFAREE' A
#
# COMPACT_ATOMS: atom_id res chain seq x y z
N MET A 1 -12.75 -7.57 -10.04
CA MET A 1 -11.36 -8.04 -9.87
C MET A 1 -10.88 -7.55 -8.51
N ALA A 2 -10.80 -8.43 -7.52
CA ALA A 2 -10.00 -8.16 -6.33
C ALA A 2 -8.53 -8.23 -6.76
N TYR A 3 -7.77 -7.16 -6.60
CA TYR A 3 -6.35 -7.16 -6.93
C TYR A 3 -5.61 -7.82 -5.78
N ARG A 4 -5.26 -9.10 -5.95
CA ARG A 4 -4.56 -9.89 -4.94
C ARG A 4 -3.08 -9.96 -5.31
N TRP A 5 -2.21 -9.60 -4.40
CA TRP A 5 -0.77 -9.78 -4.52
C TRP A 5 -0.42 -11.27 -4.50
N LYS A 6 0.41 -11.69 -5.46
CA LYS A 6 0.89 -13.07 -5.59
C LYS A 6 2.27 -13.28 -4.98
N ASP A 7 3.09 -12.24 -5.00
CA ASP A 7 4.46 -12.27 -4.53
C ASP A 7 4.87 -10.89 -3.97
N LYS A 8 6.11 -10.81 -3.49
CA LYS A 8 6.68 -9.58 -2.95
C LYS A 8 6.94 -8.52 -4.02
N ILE A 9 7.08 -8.91 -5.28
CA ILE A 9 7.36 -7.98 -6.38
C ILE A 9 6.13 -7.10 -6.62
N GLU A 10 4.94 -7.70 -6.66
CA GLU A 10 3.69 -6.92 -6.79
C GLU A 10 3.46 -5.98 -5.59
N VAL A 11 3.96 -6.33 -4.40
CA VAL A 11 3.94 -5.46 -3.22
C VAL A 11 4.93 -4.29 -3.38
N ASP A 12 6.15 -4.56 -3.81
CA ASP A 12 7.17 -3.55 -4.03
C ASP A 12 6.72 -2.52 -5.09
N GLU A 13 6.07 -2.98 -6.18
CA GLU A 13 5.46 -2.11 -7.19
C GLU A 13 4.37 -1.21 -6.60
N ALA A 14 3.52 -1.76 -5.72
CA ALA A 14 2.50 -0.98 -5.03
C ALA A 14 3.11 0.11 -4.13
N VAL A 15 4.18 -0.21 -3.39
CA VAL A 15 4.93 0.76 -2.59
C VAL A 15 5.50 1.88 -3.46
N VAL A 16 6.11 1.54 -4.60
CA VAL A 16 6.62 2.52 -5.56
C VAL A 16 5.50 3.43 -6.10
N VAL A 17 4.31 2.89 -6.38
CA VAL A 17 3.16 3.69 -6.81
C VAL A 17 2.73 4.69 -5.74
N VAL A 18 2.71 4.27 -4.47
CA VAL A 18 2.39 5.16 -3.35
C VAL A 18 3.44 6.26 -3.23
N MET A 19 4.73 5.93 -3.29
CA MET A 19 5.82 6.91 -3.26
C MET A 19 5.70 7.94 -4.38
N ASN A 20 5.54 7.48 -5.63
CA ASN A 20 5.39 8.35 -6.80
C ASN A 20 4.14 9.23 -6.72
N SER A 21 3.10 8.79 -6.02
CA SER A 21 1.89 9.58 -5.82
C SER A 21 2.12 10.69 -4.81
N LEU A 22 2.85 10.42 -3.73
CA LEU A 22 3.22 11.43 -2.73
C LEU A 22 4.19 12.47 -3.27
N GLU A 23 5.05 12.12 -4.22
CA GLU A 23 5.90 13.10 -4.91
C GLU A 23 5.09 14.12 -5.72
N LYS A 24 3.90 13.73 -6.21
CA LYS A 24 3.03 14.60 -7.02
C LYS A 24 2.10 15.48 -6.18
N GLY A 25 1.96 15.20 -4.89
CA GLY A 25 1.12 15.96 -3.99
C GLY A 25 1.07 15.34 -2.59
N PRO A 26 0.71 16.12 -1.56
CA PRO A 26 0.75 15.66 -0.18
C PRO A 26 -0.24 14.54 0.15
N ASP A 27 -1.25 14.33 -0.71
CA ASP A 27 -2.36 13.39 -0.46
C ASP A 27 -2.39 12.26 -1.49
N LEU A 28 -2.70 11.06 -1.00
CA LEU A 28 -3.05 9.93 -1.86
C LEU A 28 -4.48 10.05 -2.34
N SER A 29 -4.72 9.73 -3.62
CA SER A 29 -6.08 9.71 -4.15
C SER A 29 -6.95 8.69 -3.40
N PRO A 30 -8.23 8.99 -3.10
CA PRO A 30 -9.12 8.05 -2.41
C PRO A 30 -9.27 6.70 -3.13
N TRP A 31 -9.18 6.71 -4.46
CA TRP A 31 -9.19 5.49 -5.27
C TRP A 31 -7.95 4.62 -5.03
N LEU A 32 -6.76 5.23 -4.97
CA LEU A 32 -5.52 4.50 -4.71
C LEU A 32 -5.54 3.90 -3.30
N VAL A 33 -5.97 4.68 -2.30
CA VAL A 33 -6.09 4.21 -0.93
C VAL A 33 -6.98 2.97 -0.86
N ARG A 34 -8.20 3.07 -1.41
CA ARG A 34 -9.15 1.94 -1.45
C ARG A 34 -8.61 0.72 -2.18
N THR A 35 -7.91 0.92 -3.30
CA THR A 35 -7.36 -0.18 -4.12
C THR A 35 -6.28 -0.94 -3.38
N ILE A 36 -5.34 -0.23 -2.75
CA ILE A 36 -4.26 -0.84 -1.98
C ILE A 36 -4.80 -1.47 -0.70
N THR A 37 -5.73 -0.82 0.02
CA THR A 37 -6.37 -1.44 1.20
C THR A 37 -7.06 -2.75 0.83
N ALA A 38 -7.84 -2.78 -0.25
CA ALA A 38 -8.45 -4.02 -0.73
C ALA A 38 -7.39 -5.09 -1.08
N ALA A 39 -6.26 -4.68 -1.68
CA ALA A 39 -5.16 -5.59 -1.96
C ALA A 39 -4.52 -6.16 -0.69
N ILE A 40 -4.32 -5.32 0.35
CA ILE A 40 -3.82 -5.77 1.66
C ILE A 40 -4.76 -6.80 2.27
N ASP A 41 -6.08 -6.54 2.22
CA ASP A 41 -7.10 -7.39 2.85
C ASP A 41 -7.30 -8.72 2.11
N ASP A 42 -7.29 -8.69 0.78
CA ASP A 42 -7.59 -9.86 -0.04
C ASP A 42 -6.35 -10.76 -0.22
N SER A 43 -5.13 -10.24 -0.04
CA SER A 43 -3.86 -10.96 -0.21
C SER A 43 -3.49 -11.86 0.96
N ASP A 44 -2.38 -12.60 0.80
CA ASP A 44 -1.80 -13.34 1.92
C ASP A 44 -1.42 -12.34 3.04
N PRO A 45 -1.78 -12.61 4.31
CA PRO A 45 -1.42 -11.74 5.44
C PRO A 45 0.09 -11.44 5.54
N ALA A 46 0.96 -12.35 5.11
CA ALA A 46 2.39 -12.12 5.06
C ALA A 46 2.78 -11.04 4.05
N LEU A 47 2.07 -10.93 2.93
CA LEU A 47 2.27 -9.87 1.93
C LEU A 47 1.71 -8.53 2.43
N GLY A 48 0.56 -8.54 3.11
CA GLY A 48 0.04 -7.35 3.79
C GLY A 48 1.02 -6.80 4.82
N ARG A 49 1.60 -7.67 5.66
CA ARG A 49 2.64 -7.28 6.61
C ARG A 49 3.89 -6.74 5.91
N TYR A 50 4.34 -7.43 4.85
CA TYR A 50 5.49 -6.99 4.06
C TYR A 50 5.26 -5.59 3.45
N PHE A 51 4.05 -5.30 2.97
CA PHE A 51 3.70 -3.95 2.51
C PHE A 51 3.89 -2.90 3.61
N PHE A 52 3.40 -3.15 4.82
CA PHE A 52 3.57 -2.21 5.94
C PHE A 52 5.05 -2.03 6.33
N GLU A 53 5.85 -3.10 6.28
CA GLU A 53 7.30 -3.03 6.54
C GLU A 53 8.03 -2.17 5.49
N GLU A 54 7.71 -2.33 4.20
CA GLU A 54 8.34 -1.56 3.13
C GLU A 54 7.85 -0.11 3.08
N ILE A 55 6.54 0.12 3.20
CA ILE A 55 6.00 1.48 3.19
C ILE A 55 6.48 2.29 4.40
N GLN A 56 6.68 1.66 5.56
CA GLN A 56 7.24 2.34 6.72
C GLN A 56 8.71 2.76 6.50
N LYS A 57 9.50 1.97 5.77
CA LYS A 57 10.89 2.30 5.44
C LYS A 57 11.00 3.42 4.41
N HIS A 58 10.16 3.37 3.37
CA HIS A 58 10.30 4.22 2.19
C HIS A 58 9.41 5.45 2.19
N ALA A 59 8.20 5.36 2.75
CA ALA A 59 7.23 6.44 2.82
C ALA A 59 6.45 6.41 4.15
N PRO A 60 7.11 6.67 5.30
CA PRO A 60 6.48 6.58 6.62
C PRO A 60 5.24 7.47 6.77
N ALA A 61 5.18 8.61 6.06
CA ALA A 61 4.01 9.48 6.02
C ALA A 61 2.78 8.81 5.36
N ALA A 62 3.00 7.82 4.49
CA ALA A 62 1.94 7.10 3.80
C ALA A 62 1.23 6.06 4.69
N VAL A 63 1.89 5.60 5.76
CA VAL A 63 1.38 4.53 6.63
C VAL A 63 0.00 4.88 7.18
N GLY A 64 -0.21 6.14 7.56
CA GLY A 64 -1.48 6.62 8.12
C GLY A 64 -2.68 6.51 7.16
N PHE A 65 -2.47 6.43 5.85
CA PHE A 65 -3.56 6.23 4.90
C PHE A 65 -4.08 4.78 4.87
N PHE A 66 -3.25 3.83 5.32
CA PHE A 66 -3.54 2.39 5.27
C PHE A 66 -3.67 1.75 6.65
N ALA A 67 -3.16 2.41 7.69
CA ALA A 67 -3.42 2.04 9.07
C ALA A 67 -4.91 2.18 9.35
N ARG A 68 -5.59 1.06 9.59
CA ARG A 68 -6.97 1.09 10.08
C ARG A 68 -6.92 1.55 11.54
N GLU A 69 -7.60 2.65 11.85
CA GLU A 69 -8.08 2.86 13.22
C GLU A 69 -9.12 1.77 13.47
N GLU A 70 -8.83 0.87 14.40
CA GLU A 70 -9.74 -0.18 14.86
C GLU A 70 -10.94 0.41 15.62
#